data_AF-A0AAD0HK39-F1
#
_entry.id   AF-A0AAD0HK39-F1
#
_cell.length_a   1.000
_cell.length_b   1.000
_cell.length_c   1.000
_cell.angle_alpha   90.00
_cell.angle_beta   90.00
_cell.angle_gamma   90.00
#
_symmetry.space_group_name_H-M   'P 1'
#
loop_
_entity.id
_entity.type
_entity.pdbx_description
1 polymer ?
#
loop_
_entity_poly.entity_id
_entity_poly.type
_entity_poly.pdbx_seq_one_letter_code
_entity_poly.pdbx_strand_id
1 'polypeptide(L)'
;MNHLIIFAHPQQSLNQTLLDLVVSTLLNNGHQVTVRDVYALDFSPELSISEKAAIKRGHVPAAIQIEQKLIQQADVLTFIFPIWWTGLPAMLKGYVERVFSEGFAYQINKHGAIENLLLHKKGVIINTHDAPRTFLDANRIVPSHRMTTDTEVFDFIGIEPVERLLFSSMEQAPADYIHEILKETKETVEQLFPPAV
;
A
#
# COMPACT_ATOMS: atom_id res chain seq x y z
N MET A 1 12.53 9.51 -8.93
CA MET A 1 12.41 8.17 -8.29
C MET A 1 11.36 7.35 -9.02
N ASN A 2 11.40 6.03 -8.90
CA ASN A 2 10.37 5.11 -9.40
C ASN A 2 9.36 4.83 -8.30
N HIS A 3 8.11 5.21 -8.51
CA HIS A 3 7.00 4.99 -7.59
C HIS A 3 6.12 3.86 -8.11
N LEU A 4 5.82 2.90 -7.23
CA LEU A 4 4.79 1.90 -7.45
C LEU A 4 3.63 2.18 -6.50
N ILE A 5 2.45 2.40 -7.05
CA ILE A 5 1.23 2.64 -6.28
C ILE A 5 0.32 1.43 -6.42
N ILE A 6 0.03 0.76 -5.31
CA ILE A 6 -0.98 -0.29 -5.25
C ILE A 6 -2.29 0.33 -4.77
N PHE A 7 -3.28 0.31 -5.64
CA PHE A 7 -4.58 0.92 -5.41
C PHE A 7 -5.64 -0.16 -5.26
N ALA A 8 -6.50 -0.04 -4.24
CA ALA A 8 -7.55 -1.02 -3.99
C ALA A 8 -8.89 -0.35 -3.65
N HIS A 9 -9.69 -0.07 -4.69
CA HIS A 9 -11.08 0.36 -4.52
C HIS A 9 -11.93 -0.12 -5.73
N PRO A 10 -13.13 -0.71 -5.53
CA PRO A 10 -13.91 -1.33 -6.63
C PRO A 10 -14.66 -0.33 -7.53
N GLN A 11 -14.76 0.93 -7.13
CA GLN A 11 -15.56 1.96 -7.81
C GLN A 11 -14.87 3.32 -7.76
N GLN A 12 -15.31 4.25 -8.62
CA GLN A 12 -14.94 5.66 -8.50
C GLN A 12 -15.29 6.19 -7.10
N SER A 13 -14.31 6.78 -6.43
CA SER A 13 -14.43 7.18 -5.02
C SER A 13 -13.43 8.27 -4.67
N LEU A 14 -13.50 8.78 -3.43
CA LEU A 14 -12.46 9.67 -2.91
C LEU A 14 -11.06 9.03 -2.96
N ASN A 15 -10.95 7.71 -2.79
CA ASN A 15 -9.66 7.03 -2.94
C ASN A 15 -9.13 7.16 -4.38
N GLN A 16 -10.00 7.09 -5.40
CA GLN A 16 -9.60 7.35 -6.79
C GLN A 16 -9.12 8.80 -6.96
N THR A 17 -9.83 9.77 -6.39
CA THR A 17 -9.40 11.18 -6.42
C THR A 17 -8.04 11.38 -5.75
N LEU A 18 -7.79 10.71 -4.63
CA LEU A 18 -6.49 10.71 -3.94
C LEU A 18 -5.40 10.07 -4.81
N LEU A 19 -5.69 8.94 -5.46
CA LEU A 19 -4.78 8.31 -6.41
C LEU A 19 -4.40 9.27 -7.54
N ASP A 20 -5.39 9.87 -8.21
CA ASP A 20 -5.18 10.78 -9.34
C ASP A 20 -4.34 12.00 -8.92
N LEU A 21 -4.60 12.54 -7.73
CA LEU A 21 -3.82 13.62 -7.14
C LEU A 21 -2.36 13.22 -6.86
N VAL A 22 -2.14 12.06 -6.24
CA VAL A 22 -0.80 11.56 -5.93
C VAL A 22 -0.02 11.32 -7.23
N VAL A 23 -0.64 10.66 -8.22
CA VAL A 23 -0.03 10.39 -9.53
C VAL A 23 0.36 11.70 -10.22
N SER A 24 -0.57 12.65 -10.35
CA SER A 24 -0.30 13.92 -11.02
C SER A 24 0.78 14.73 -10.30
N THR A 25 0.78 14.76 -8.97
CA THR A 25 1.80 15.45 -8.17
C THR A 25 3.19 14.86 -8.40
N LEU A 26 3.31 13.54 -8.33
CA LEU A 26 4.59 12.84 -8.54
C LEU A 26 5.12 13.03 -9.98
N LEU A 27 4.24 12.92 -10.99
CA LEU A 27 4.62 13.14 -12.39
C LEU A 27 5.07 14.58 -12.64
N ASN A 28 4.38 15.57 -12.05
CA ASN A 28 4.76 16.99 -12.16
C ASN A 28 6.12 17.27 -11.49
N ASN A 29 6.48 16.51 -10.46
CA ASN A 29 7.79 16.55 -9.83
C ASN A 29 8.85 15.73 -10.60
N GLY A 30 8.55 15.21 -11.79
CA GLY A 30 9.52 14.49 -12.63
C GLY A 30 9.81 13.06 -12.18
N HIS A 31 8.96 12.47 -11.34
CA HIS A 31 9.07 11.07 -10.94
C HIS A 31 8.42 10.13 -11.97
N GLN A 32 8.85 8.87 -11.97
CA GLN A 32 8.19 7.81 -12.74
C GLN A 32 7.15 7.13 -11.84
N VAL A 33 5.94 6.92 -12.35
CA VAL A 33 4.84 6.34 -11.57
C VAL A 33 4.23 5.16 -12.32
N THR A 34 4.12 4.02 -11.64
CA THR A 34 3.36 2.86 -12.09
C THR A 34 2.22 2.60 -11.11
N VAL A 35 0.99 2.49 -11.61
CA VAL A 35 -0.20 2.18 -10.81
C VAL A 35 -0.62 0.74 -11.05
N ARG A 36 -0.89 0.02 -9.96
CA ARG A 36 -1.47 -1.33 -9.93
C ARG A 36 -2.81 -1.25 -9.20
N ASP A 37 -3.86 -1.00 -9.97
CA ASP A 37 -5.23 -1.12 -9.48
C ASP A 37 -5.60 -2.60 -9.44
N VAL A 38 -5.66 -3.17 -8.23
CA VAL A 38 -5.89 -4.62 -8.06
C VAL A 38 -7.28 -5.06 -8.50
N TYR A 39 -8.26 -4.16 -8.57
CA TYR A 39 -9.58 -4.46 -9.13
C TYR A 39 -9.56 -4.37 -10.66
N ALA A 40 -8.97 -3.32 -11.24
CA ALA A 40 -8.88 -3.17 -12.69
C ALA A 40 -7.99 -4.25 -13.35
N LEU A 41 -7.03 -4.79 -12.60
CA LEU A 41 -6.20 -5.92 -13.03
C LEU A 41 -6.92 -7.28 -12.97
N ASP A 42 -8.13 -7.34 -12.40
CA ASP A 42 -8.83 -8.59 -12.07
C ASP A 42 -7.92 -9.54 -11.26
N PHE A 43 -7.21 -8.98 -10.27
CA PHE A 43 -6.22 -9.73 -9.50
C PHE A 43 -6.91 -10.77 -8.61
N SER A 44 -6.59 -12.06 -8.77
CA SER A 44 -7.14 -13.09 -7.87
C SER A 44 -6.57 -12.94 -6.46
N PRO A 45 -7.38 -12.73 -5.41
CA PRO A 45 -6.87 -12.58 -4.05
C PRO A 45 -6.55 -13.94 -3.37
N GLU A 46 -7.02 -15.05 -3.93
CA GLU A 46 -6.95 -16.36 -3.27
C GLU A 46 -5.57 -17.01 -3.40
N LEU A 47 -4.92 -17.28 -2.26
CA LEU A 47 -3.73 -18.12 -2.20
C LEU A 47 -4.13 -19.59 -2.06
N SER A 48 -4.11 -20.32 -3.18
CA SER A 48 -4.41 -21.75 -3.20
C SER A 48 -3.28 -22.61 -2.60
N ILE A 49 -3.61 -23.83 -2.17
CA ILE A 49 -2.64 -24.82 -1.65
C ILE A 49 -1.56 -25.14 -2.71
N SER A 50 -1.97 -25.30 -3.97
CA SER A 50 -1.06 -25.61 -5.07
C SER A 50 -0.09 -24.46 -5.35
N GLU A 51 -0.58 -23.22 -5.32
CA GLU A 51 0.25 -22.03 -5.49
C GLU A 51 1.25 -21.88 -4.34
N LYS A 52 0.79 -21.99 -3.09
CA LYS A 52 1.67 -21.93 -1.91
C LYS A 52 2.80 -22.97 -1.98
N ALA A 53 2.46 -24.19 -2.39
CA ALA A 53 3.45 -25.25 -2.56
C ALA A 53 4.41 -24.99 -3.74
N ALA A 54 3.93 -24.38 -4.83
CA ALA A 54 4.74 -24.01 -5.99
C ALA A 54 5.75 -22.89 -5.66
N ILE A 55 5.29 -21.82 -5.00
CA ILE A 55 6.14 -20.70 -4.53
C ILE A 55 7.26 -21.23 -3.64
N LYS A 56 6.97 -22.13 -2.69
CA LYS A 56 7.98 -22.75 -1.82
C LYS A 56 9.05 -23.54 -2.58
N ARG A 57 8.74 -24.02 -3.79
CA ARG A 57 9.70 -24.70 -4.69
C ARG A 57 10.35 -23.75 -5.69
N GLY A 58 10.21 -22.43 -5.51
CA GLY A 58 10.73 -21.41 -6.42
C GLY A 58 9.91 -21.21 -7.70
N HIS A 59 8.71 -21.80 -7.79
CA HIS A 59 7.82 -21.67 -8.95
C HIS A 59 6.73 -20.64 -8.67
N VAL A 60 7.06 -19.37 -8.88
CA VAL A 60 6.14 -18.24 -8.67
C VAL A 60 5.25 -18.05 -9.92
N PRO A 61 3.93 -17.84 -9.81
CA PRO A 61 3.08 -17.58 -10.97
C PRO A 61 3.50 -16.32 -11.74
N ALA A 62 3.34 -16.32 -13.06
CA ALA A 62 3.78 -15.20 -13.92
C ALA A 62 3.15 -13.85 -13.52
N ALA A 63 1.86 -13.83 -13.16
CA ALA A 63 1.19 -12.64 -12.67
C ALA A 63 1.88 -12.07 -11.41
N ILE A 64 2.31 -12.94 -10.49
CA ILE A 64 3.02 -12.53 -9.27
C ILE A 64 4.44 -12.06 -9.59
N GLN A 65 5.14 -12.70 -10.53
CA GLN A 65 6.48 -12.28 -10.95
C GLN A 65 6.48 -10.86 -11.54
N ILE A 66 5.42 -10.46 -12.25
CA ILE A 66 5.27 -9.10 -12.78
C ILE A 66 5.26 -8.09 -11.63
N GLU A 67 4.42 -8.33 -10.62
CA GLU A 67 4.33 -7.45 -9.45
C GLU A 67 5.65 -7.39 -8.67
N GLN A 68 6.29 -8.56 -8.44
CA GLN A 68 7.59 -8.66 -7.77
C GLN A 68 8.68 -7.86 -8.49
N LYS A 69 8.71 -7.91 -9.83
CA LYS A 69 9.65 -7.13 -10.65
C LYS A 69 9.39 -5.63 -10.50
N LEU A 70 8.13 -5.20 -10.52
CA LEU A 70 7.79 -3.79 -10.33
C LEU A 70 8.21 -3.29 -8.94
N ILE A 71 8.00 -4.10 -7.89
CA ILE A 71 8.44 -3.79 -6.53
C ILE A 71 9.97 -3.69 -6.44
N GLN A 72 10.71 -4.58 -7.12
CA GLN A 72 12.17 -4.50 -7.18
C GLN A 72 12.65 -3.19 -7.80
N GLN A 73 11.99 -2.73 -8.86
CA GLN A 73 12.33 -1.50 -9.59
C GLN A 73 11.90 -0.21 -8.86
N ALA A 74 10.96 -0.30 -7.94
CA ALA A 74 10.43 0.84 -7.20
C ALA A 74 11.37 1.30 -6.08
N ASP A 75 11.56 2.60 -5.94
CA ASP A 75 12.19 3.21 -4.78
C ASP A 75 11.15 3.46 -3.66
N VAL A 76 9.89 3.66 -4.06
CA VAL A 76 8.77 3.99 -3.19
C VAL A 76 7.58 3.10 -3.51
N LEU A 77 7.00 2.49 -2.49
CA LEU A 77 5.76 1.74 -2.56
C LEU A 77 4.65 2.49 -1.81
N THR A 78 3.59 2.86 -2.51
CA THR A 78 2.43 3.53 -1.91
C THR A 78 1.22 2.61 -1.93
N PHE A 79 0.56 2.43 -0.78
CA PHE A 79 -0.75 1.79 -0.72
C PHE A 79 -1.85 2.84 -0.56
N ILE A 80 -2.86 2.80 -1.42
CA ILE A 80 -4.04 3.68 -1.35
C ILE A 80 -5.30 2.82 -1.30
N PHE A 81 -6.00 2.83 -0.17
CA PHE A 81 -7.16 1.97 0.06
C PHE A 81 -8.04 2.42 1.23
N PRO A 82 -9.35 2.10 1.22
CA PRO A 82 -10.21 2.28 2.37
C PRO A 82 -9.95 1.19 3.41
N ILE A 83 -10.01 1.55 4.69
CA ILE A 83 -9.96 0.55 5.75
C ILE A 83 -11.32 -0.16 5.82
N TRP A 84 -11.31 -1.48 5.65
CA TRP A 84 -12.47 -2.34 5.87
C TRP A 84 -12.15 -3.37 6.95
N TRP A 85 -13.02 -3.47 7.95
CA TRP A 85 -12.85 -4.37 9.09
C TRP A 85 -11.46 -4.25 9.77
N THR A 86 -11.00 -3.01 9.98
CA THR A 86 -9.73 -2.72 10.67
C THR A 86 -8.48 -3.20 9.93
N GLY A 87 -8.56 -3.37 8.60
CA GLY A 87 -7.41 -3.83 7.81
C GLY A 87 -7.50 -3.54 6.32
N LEU A 88 -6.67 -4.27 5.58
CA LEU A 88 -6.62 -4.25 4.12
C LEU A 88 -7.92 -4.81 3.52
N PRO A 89 -8.49 -4.21 2.46
CA PRO A 89 -9.50 -4.86 1.63
C PRO A 89 -9.03 -6.24 1.17
N ALA A 90 -9.94 -7.20 1.02
CA ALA A 90 -9.59 -8.59 0.68
C ALA A 90 -8.70 -8.69 -0.59
N MET A 91 -8.97 -7.87 -1.60
CA MET A 91 -8.14 -7.78 -2.81
C MET A 91 -6.69 -7.38 -2.51
N LEU A 92 -6.49 -6.36 -1.68
CA LEU A 92 -5.15 -5.92 -1.28
C LEU A 92 -4.49 -6.90 -0.31
N LYS A 93 -5.25 -7.53 0.59
CA LYS A 93 -4.73 -8.56 1.48
C LYS A 93 -4.21 -9.76 0.70
N GLY A 94 -4.99 -10.24 -0.28
CA GLY A 94 -4.59 -11.31 -1.18
C GLY A 94 -3.37 -10.94 -2.03
N TYR A 95 -3.31 -9.69 -2.53
CA TYR A 95 -2.12 -9.18 -3.20
C TYR A 95 -0.88 -9.27 -2.29
N VAL A 96 -0.97 -8.78 -1.05
CA VAL A 96 0.12 -8.85 -0.07
C VAL A 96 0.54 -10.29 0.20
N GLU A 97 -0.42 -11.19 0.48
CA GLU A 97 -0.14 -12.60 0.78
C GLU A 97 0.55 -13.37 -0.36
N ARG A 98 0.18 -13.05 -1.61
CA ARG A 98 0.70 -13.75 -2.79
C ARG A 98 2.01 -13.14 -3.28
N VAL A 99 2.12 -11.81 -3.28
CA VAL A 99 3.26 -11.08 -3.85
C VAL A 99 4.42 -10.99 -2.86
N PHE A 100 4.16 -10.72 -1.58
CA PHE A 100 5.21 -10.63 -0.55
C PHE A 100 5.58 -12.00 0.01
N SER A 101 5.82 -12.96 -0.88
CA SER A 101 6.13 -14.33 -0.54
C SER A 101 7.54 -14.52 0.01
N GLU A 102 7.74 -15.61 0.75
CA GLU A 102 9.05 -16.09 1.17
C GLU A 102 9.98 -16.29 -0.03
N GLY A 103 11.26 -15.90 0.10
CA GLY A 103 12.26 -15.92 -0.96
C GLY A 103 12.22 -14.71 -1.88
N PHE A 104 11.22 -13.83 -1.72
CA PHE A 104 11.14 -12.54 -2.41
C PHE A 104 11.13 -11.36 -1.43
N ALA A 105 10.15 -11.30 -0.53
CA ALA A 105 9.97 -10.15 0.37
C ALA A 105 10.66 -10.35 1.73
N TYR A 106 10.70 -11.59 2.18
CA TYR A 106 11.40 -12.01 3.39
C TYR A 106 11.92 -13.44 3.21
N GLN A 107 12.79 -13.90 4.12
CA GLN A 107 13.15 -15.31 4.24
C GLN A 107 13.31 -15.71 5.69
N ILE A 108 13.03 -16.98 6.00
CA ILE A 108 13.31 -17.57 7.31
C ILE A 108 14.59 -18.39 7.16
N ASN A 109 15.66 -17.98 7.83
CA ASN A 109 16.92 -18.69 7.74
C ASN A 109 16.89 -20.01 8.53
N LYS A 110 17.95 -20.82 8.39
CA LYS A 110 18.07 -22.13 9.06
C LYS A 110 17.97 -22.10 10.59
N HIS A 111 18.08 -20.93 11.21
CA HIS A 111 17.96 -20.72 12.65
C HIS A 111 16.56 -20.23 13.07
N GLY A 112 15.63 -20.08 12.12
CA GLY A 112 14.29 -19.56 12.36
C GLY A 112 14.23 -18.03 12.47
N ALA A 113 15.33 -17.33 12.19
CA ALA A 113 15.33 -15.87 12.18
C ALA A 113 14.81 -15.34 10.85
N ILE A 114 14.05 -14.25 10.93
CA ILE A 114 13.45 -13.57 9.77
C ILE A 114 14.46 -12.57 9.22
N GLU A 115 14.67 -12.62 7.91
CA GLU A 115 15.52 -11.69 7.17
C GLU A 115 14.66 -10.93 6.16
N ASN A 116 14.74 -9.60 6.19
CA ASN A 116 14.02 -8.72 5.29
C ASN A 116 14.74 -8.62 3.94
N LEU A 117 14.02 -8.67 2.82
CA LEU A 117 14.62 -8.70 1.48
C LEU A 117 14.31 -7.46 0.61
N LEU A 118 13.44 -6.55 1.07
CA LEU A 118 13.05 -5.34 0.33
C LEU A 118 13.60 -4.05 0.97
N LEU A 119 14.83 -4.12 1.48
CA LEU A 119 15.55 -3.00 2.09
C LEU A 119 15.72 -1.80 1.14
N HIS A 120 15.98 -0.63 1.74
CA HIS A 120 16.28 0.64 1.05
C HIS A 120 15.12 1.19 0.20
N LYS A 121 13.89 0.79 0.51
CA LYS A 121 12.67 1.29 -0.12
C LYS A 121 11.84 2.04 0.90
N LYS A 122 11.10 3.06 0.45
CA LYS A 122 10.17 3.82 1.28
C LYS A 122 8.73 3.33 1.08
N GLY A 123 7.96 3.31 2.15
CA GLY A 123 6.55 2.95 2.18
C GLY A 123 5.69 4.16 2.54
N VAL A 124 4.63 4.40 1.77
CA VAL A 124 3.60 5.41 2.08
C VAL A 124 2.25 4.72 2.13
N ILE A 125 1.42 5.08 3.10
CA ILE A 125 0.08 4.53 3.23
C ILE A 125 -0.93 5.68 3.26
N ILE A 126 -1.90 5.64 2.35
CA ILE A 126 -3.01 6.60 2.31
C ILE A 126 -4.30 5.82 2.51
N ASN A 127 -4.98 6.11 3.62
CA ASN A 127 -6.19 5.42 4.01
C ASN A 127 -7.37 6.35 4.22
N THR A 128 -8.55 5.83 3.91
CA THR A 128 -9.82 6.43 4.32
C THR A 128 -10.57 5.53 5.29
N HIS A 129 -11.36 6.12 6.18
CA HIS A 129 -12.23 5.42 7.11
C HIS A 129 -13.56 6.18 7.30
N ASP A 130 -14.69 5.47 7.31
CA ASP A 130 -16.00 6.12 7.41
C ASP A 130 -16.32 6.59 8.84
N ALA A 131 -15.95 5.80 9.85
CA ALA A 131 -16.14 6.20 11.24
C ALA A 131 -15.33 7.46 11.63
N PRO A 132 -15.84 8.29 12.54
CA PRO A 132 -15.14 9.49 13.01
C PRO A 132 -13.84 9.19 13.77
N ARG A 133 -12.89 10.14 13.70
CA ARG A 133 -11.60 10.02 14.41
C ARG A 133 -11.75 9.72 15.90
N THR A 134 -12.72 10.34 16.57
CA THR A 134 -13.01 10.13 17.99
C THR A 134 -13.35 8.67 18.31
N PHE A 135 -14.11 8.00 17.44
CA PHE A 135 -14.41 6.59 17.57
C PHE A 135 -13.16 5.72 17.35
N LEU A 136 -12.35 6.05 16.34
CA LEU A 136 -11.13 5.31 16.04
C LEU A 136 -10.12 5.36 17.19
N ASP A 137 -9.92 6.54 17.76
CA ASP A 137 -8.97 6.75 18.85
C ASP A 137 -9.45 6.07 20.14
N ALA A 138 -10.74 6.23 20.49
CA ALA A 138 -11.32 5.61 21.69
C ALA A 138 -11.22 4.08 21.69
N ASN A 139 -11.28 3.45 20.51
CA ASN A 139 -11.21 2.00 20.36
C ASN A 139 -9.82 1.48 19.98
N ARG A 140 -8.78 2.33 20.00
CA ARG A 140 -7.40 1.97 19.62
C ARG A 140 -7.29 1.38 18.21
N ILE A 141 -8.14 1.85 17.30
CA ILE A 141 -8.19 1.38 15.93
C ILE A 141 -6.98 1.91 15.13
N VAL A 142 -6.61 3.19 15.31
CA VAL A 142 -5.44 3.79 14.63
C VAL A 142 -4.13 3.02 14.91
N PRO A 143 -3.75 2.73 16.18
CA PRO A 143 -2.55 1.92 16.44
C PRO A 143 -2.68 0.48 15.94
N SER A 144 -3.90 -0.09 15.89
CA SER A 144 -4.12 -1.40 15.26
C SER A 144 -3.80 -1.39 13.76
N HIS A 145 -4.24 -0.36 13.03
CA HIS A 145 -3.90 -0.21 11.61
C HIS A 145 -2.39 -0.07 11.38
N ARG A 146 -1.70 0.71 12.23
CA ARG A 146 -0.23 0.83 12.19
C ARG A 146 0.43 -0.53 12.33
N MET A 147 -0.03 -1.34 13.29
CA MET A 147 0.49 -2.68 13.47
C MET A 147 0.29 -3.54 12.22
N THR A 148 -0.91 -3.57 11.65
CA THR A 148 -1.24 -4.51 10.57
C THR A 148 -0.68 -4.15 9.20
N THR A 149 -0.08 -2.97 9.03
CA THR A 149 0.41 -2.51 7.71
C THR A 149 1.80 -1.89 7.78
N ASP A 150 2.03 -0.91 8.65
CA ASP A 150 3.35 -0.29 8.80
C ASP A 150 4.33 -1.34 9.34
N THR A 151 3.96 -2.00 10.44
CA THR A 151 4.84 -2.96 11.11
C THR A 151 4.81 -4.34 10.44
N GLU A 152 3.65 -4.99 10.39
CA GLU A 152 3.54 -6.40 9.94
C GLU A 152 3.63 -6.56 8.42
N VAL A 153 3.58 -5.46 7.63
CA VAL A 153 3.73 -5.53 6.18
C VAL A 153 4.99 -4.81 5.72
N PHE A 154 5.14 -3.50 5.96
CA PHE A 154 6.28 -2.75 5.45
C PHE A 154 7.58 -3.01 6.23
N ASP A 155 7.62 -2.73 7.54
CA ASP A 155 8.81 -2.97 8.38
C ASP A 155 9.23 -4.45 8.30
N PHE A 156 8.25 -5.36 8.35
CA PHE A 156 8.46 -6.80 8.30
C PHE A 156 9.19 -7.28 7.03
N ILE A 157 9.05 -6.58 5.90
CA ILE A 157 9.75 -6.92 4.65
C ILE A 157 10.92 -5.98 4.33
N GLY A 158 11.18 -5.00 5.20
CA GLY A 158 12.31 -4.07 5.10
C GLY A 158 12.01 -2.77 4.34
N ILE A 159 10.74 -2.51 4.02
CA ILE A 159 10.30 -1.22 3.47
C ILE A 159 10.09 -0.26 4.64
N GLU A 160 10.76 0.89 4.63
CA GLU A 160 10.64 1.90 5.69
C GLU A 160 9.33 2.69 5.54
N PRO A 161 8.35 2.57 6.45
CA PRO A 161 7.12 3.36 6.41
C PRO A 161 7.43 4.81 6.77
N VAL A 162 7.53 5.67 5.76
CA VAL A 162 7.91 7.08 5.95
C VAL A 162 6.72 7.99 6.20
N GLU A 163 5.51 7.58 5.82
CA GLU A 163 4.30 8.38 6.07
C GLU A 163 3.01 7.55 6.06
N ARG A 164 2.05 7.97 6.88
CA ARG A 164 0.65 7.60 6.77
C ARG A 164 -0.25 8.83 6.77
N LEU A 165 -1.11 8.91 5.76
CA LEU A 165 -2.29 9.75 5.77
C LEU A 165 -3.53 8.90 6.10
N LEU A 166 -4.28 9.26 7.14
CA LEU A 166 -5.52 8.59 7.54
C LEU A 166 -6.64 9.63 7.64
N PHE A 167 -7.56 9.58 6.68
CA PHE A 167 -8.72 10.45 6.61
C PHE A 167 -9.96 9.72 7.14
N SER A 168 -10.62 10.28 8.15
CA SER A 168 -11.76 9.66 8.87
C SER A 168 -13.05 10.46 8.67
N SER A 169 -14.22 9.90 8.99
CA SER A 169 -15.53 10.56 8.78
C SER A 169 -15.97 10.65 7.31
N MET A 170 -15.54 9.72 6.45
CA MET A 170 -15.75 9.85 4.99
C MET A 170 -17.21 9.74 4.54
N GLU A 171 -18.04 8.96 5.22
CA GLU A 171 -19.47 8.81 4.91
C GLU A 171 -20.22 10.16 4.92
N GLN A 172 -19.77 11.11 5.74
CA GLN A 172 -20.44 12.40 5.97
C GLN A 172 -19.51 13.59 5.73
N ALA A 173 -18.40 13.39 5.01
CA ALA A 173 -17.40 14.42 4.82
C ALA A 173 -17.97 15.62 4.03
N PRO A 174 -17.97 16.85 4.61
CA PRO A 174 -18.38 18.03 3.87
C PRO A 174 -17.35 18.40 2.80
N ALA A 175 -17.76 19.13 1.77
CA ALA A 175 -16.89 19.51 0.65
C ALA A 175 -15.61 20.22 1.09
N ASP A 176 -15.70 21.16 2.05
CA ASP A 176 -14.53 21.88 2.56
C ASP A 176 -13.51 20.93 3.21
N TYR A 177 -13.97 19.89 3.91
CA TYR A 177 -13.08 18.89 4.48
C TYR A 177 -12.43 18.02 3.39
N ILE A 178 -13.16 17.68 2.32
CA ILE A 178 -12.56 17.03 1.15
C ILE A 178 -11.46 17.91 0.53
N HIS A 179 -11.68 19.23 0.42
CA HIS A 179 -10.65 20.14 -0.06
C HIS A 179 -9.41 20.17 0.84
N GLU A 180 -9.58 20.15 2.15
CA GLU A 180 -8.47 20.06 3.12
C GLU A 180 -7.68 18.76 2.96
N ILE A 181 -8.36 17.62 2.83
CA ILE A 181 -7.76 16.30 2.60
C ILE A 181 -6.89 16.29 1.35
N LEU A 182 -7.41 16.84 0.24
CA LEU A 182 -6.69 16.90 -1.02
C LEU A 182 -5.48 17.84 -0.90
N LYS A 183 -5.62 18.96 -0.20
CA LYS A 183 -4.51 19.88 0.04
C LYS A 183 -3.41 19.21 0.88
N GLU A 184 -3.76 18.61 2.02
CA GLU A 184 -2.82 17.89 2.89
C GLU A 184 -2.10 16.79 2.12
N THR A 185 -2.84 15.98 1.36
CA THR A 185 -2.25 14.91 0.53
C THR A 185 -1.21 15.45 -0.45
N LYS A 186 -1.52 16.54 -1.15
CA LYS A 186 -0.60 17.14 -2.12
C LYS A 186 0.66 17.68 -1.41
N GLU A 187 0.49 18.47 -0.37
CA GLU A 187 1.61 19.10 0.36
C GLU A 187 2.54 18.04 0.97
N THR A 188 1.98 16.98 1.55
CA THR A 188 2.76 15.86 2.09
C THR A 188 3.54 15.13 0.98
N VAL A 189 2.93 14.84 -0.18
CA VAL A 189 3.62 14.19 -1.29
C VAL A 189 4.74 15.07 -1.84
N GLU A 190 4.52 16.37 -2.00
CA GLU A 190 5.54 17.33 -2.45
C GLU A 190 6.71 17.43 -1.46
N GLN A 191 6.43 17.41 -0.16
CA GLN A 191 7.45 17.45 0.88
C GLN A 191 8.29 16.16 0.93
N LEU A 192 7.65 14.99 0.83
CA LEU A 192 8.34 13.70 0.87
C LEU A 192 9.14 13.44 -0.40
N PHE A 193 8.63 13.88 -1.55
CA PHE A 193 9.16 13.61 -2.88
C PHE A 193 9.24 14.91 -3.69
N PRO A 194 10.23 15.78 -3.37
CA PRO A 194 10.44 17.02 -4.09
C PRO A 194 10.90 16.74 -5.54
N PRO A 195 10.85 17.74 -6.44
CA PRO A 195 11.23 17.58 -7.84
C PRO A 195 12.53 16.83 -8.06
N ALA A 196 12.52 15.88 -8.98
CA ALA A 196 13.70 15.13 -9.40
C ALA A 196 14.75 16.11 -9.96
N VAL A 197 15.94 16.11 -9.35
CA VAL A 197 17.11 16.87 -9.81
C VAL A 197 17.79 16.17 -10.97
#